data_AF-B0TWF5-F1
#
_entry.id   AF-B0TWF5-F1
#
_cell.length_a   1.000
_cell.length_b   1.000
_cell.length_c   1.000
_cell.angle_alpha   90.00
_cell.angle_beta   90.00
_cell.angle_gamma   90.00
#
_symmetry.space_group_name_H-M   'P 1'
#
loop_
_entity.id
_entity.type
_entity.pdbx_description
1 polymer ?
#
loop_
_entity_poly.entity_id
_entity_poly.type
_entity_poly.pdbx_seq_one_letter_code
_entity_poly.pdbx_strand_id
1 'polypeptide(L)'
;MNSINGWQQLVNILSETSDPKDIDVICDFLLTKEEKEQLSKRILLTKELIKKTKSQRDISKEIGISICTVTRCSNALKDCSTRVKEIFSDNIKGD
;
A
#
# COMPACT_ATOMS: atom_id res chain seq x y z
N MET A 1 22.24 -23.74 8.01
CA MET A 1 21.74 -23.57 6.62
C MET A 1 20.94 -22.27 6.61
N ASN A 2 21.53 -21.17 6.12
CA ASN A 2 20.83 -19.89 6.09
C ASN A 2 19.65 -20.00 5.11
N SER A 3 18.43 -19.96 5.64
CA SER A 3 17.23 -19.83 4.82
C SER A 3 17.36 -18.56 4.00
N ILE A 4 17.40 -18.71 2.68
CA ILE A 4 17.36 -17.60 1.74
C ILE A 4 15.98 -16.97 1.90
N ASN A 5 15.90 -15.87 2.66
CA ASN A 5 14.66 -15.17 2.88
C ASN A 5 14.41 -14.24 1.69
N GLY A 6 13.70 -14.74 0.67
CA GLY A 6 13.38 -13.98 -0.55
C GLY A 6 12.66 -12.65 -0.27
N TRP A 7 11.89 -12.58 0.83
CA TRP A 7 11.25 -11.33 1.25
C TRP A 7 12.27 -10.28 1.71
N GLN A 8 13.27 -10.67 2.49
CA GLN A 8 14.35 -9.75 2.91
C GLN A 8 15.19 -9.30 1.72
N GLN A 9 15.40 -10.16 0.72
CA GLN A 9 16.08 -9.75 -0.51
C GLN A 9 15.27 -8.72 -1.29
N LEU A 10 13.96 -8.92 -1.42
CA LEU A 10 13.09 -7.94 -2.06
C LEU A 10 13.16 -6.59 -1.33
N VAL A 11 13.09 -6.59 0.00
CA VAL A 11 13.21 -5.37 0.81
C VAL A 11 14.55 -4.67 0.54
N ASN A 12 15.66 -5.40 0.50
CA ASN A 12 16.97 -4.83 0.23
C ASN A 12 17.05 -4.23 -1.18
N ILE A 13 16.61 -4.97 -2.21
CA ILE A 13 16.58 -4.51 -3.61
C ILE A 13 15.78 -3.20 -3.72
N LEU A 14 14.58 -3.15 -3.14
CA LEU A 14 13.75 -1.95 -3.18
C LEU A 14 14.34 -0.79 -2.37
N SER A 15 15.08 -1.08 -1.30
CA SER A 15 15.73 -0.05 -0.47
C SER A 15 16.98 0.56 -1.09
N GLU A 16 17.71 -0.22 -1.91
CA GLU A 16 18.92 0.23 -2.61
C GLU A 16 18.57 0.90 -3.95
N THR A 17 17.40 0.60 -4.52
CA THR A 17 16.91 1.22 -5.75
C THR A 17 16.35 2.61 -5.46
N SER A 18 17.01 3.66 -5.95
CA SER A 18 16.61 5.06 -5.71
C SER A 18 15.83 5.69 -6.86
N ASP A 19 15.92 5.16 -8.09
CA ASP A 19 15.16 5.66 -9.23
C ASP A 19 13.74 5.05 -9.23
N PRO A 20 12.67 5.86 -9.18
CA PRO A 20 11.30 5.37 -9.29
C PRO A 20 11.02 4.54 -10.55
N LYS A 21 11.71 4.81 -11.66
CA LYS A 21 11.55 4.04 -12.91
C LYS A 21 12.05 2.61 -12.76
N ASP A 22 13.17 2.43 -12.08
CA ASP A 22 13.74 1.10 -11.84
C ASP A 22 12.85 0.30 -10.88
N ILE A 23 12.28 0.97 -9.86
CA ILE A 23 11.28 0.35 -8.97
C ILE A 23 10.04 -0.11 -9.76
N ASP A 24 9.55 0.71 -10.68
CA ASP A 24 8.41 0.35 -11.55
C ASP A 24 8.74 -0.89 -12.38
N VAL A 25 9.91 -0.92 -13.06
CA VAL A 25 10.38 -2.09 -13.82
C VAL A 25 10.46 -3.35 -12.98
N ILE A 26 10.96 -3.26 -11.74
CA ILE A 26 11.01 -4.39 -10.81
C ILE A 26 9.59 -4.87 -10.47
N CYS A 27 8.67 -3.95 -10.21
CA CYS A 27 7.28 -4.28 -9.91
C CYS A 27 6.54 -4.87 -11.12
N ASP A 28 6.82 -4.40 -12.35
CA ASP A 28 6.35 -5.00 -13.61
C ASP A 28 6.80 -6.45 -13.78
N PHE A 29 8.03 -6.75 -13.37
CA PHE A 29 8.57 -8.10 -13.48
C PHE A 29 8.01 -9.04 -12.40
N LEU A 30 7.87 -8.57 -11.16
CA LEU A 30 7.50 -9.41 -10.02
C LEU A 30 5.99 -9.60 -9.82
N LEU A 31 5.18 -8.64 -10.28
CA LEU A 31 3.74 -8.61 -10.00
C LEU A 31 2.93 -8.75 -11.27
N THR A 32 1.87 -9.54 -11.20
CA THR A 32 0.86 -9.58 -12.24
C THR A 32 0.07 -8.26 -12.30
N LYS A 33 -0.58 -8.02 -13.45
CA LYS A 33 -1.47 -6.85 -13.62
C LYS A 33 -2.56 -6.79 -12.54
N GLU A 34 -3.12 -7.93 -12.17
CA GLU A 34 -4.16 -8.01 -11.14
C GLU A 34 -3.61 -7.65 -9.75
N GLU A 35 -2.44 -8.17 -9.38
CA GLU A 35 -1.80 -7.85 -8.10
C GLU A 35 -1.45 -6.36 -7.99
N LYS A 36 -0.97 -5.75 -9.07
CA LYS A 36 -0.73 -4.30 -9.14
C LYS A 36 -2.00 -3.50 -8.94
N GLU A 37 -3.10 -3.88 -9.59
CA GLU A 37 -4.39 -3.20 -9.42
C GLU A 37 -4.90 -3.34 -7.99
N GLN A 38 -4.76 -4.52 -7.39
CA GLN A 38 -5.14 -4.75 -6.00
C GLN A 38 -4.29 -3.92 -5.02
N LEU A 39 -2.97 -3.84 -5.24
CA LEU A 39 -2.07 -3.01 -4.44
C LEU A 39 -2.41 -1.53 -4.57
N SER A 40 -2.63 -1.04 -5.79
CA SER A 40 -3.05 0.34 -6.04
C SER A 40 -4.32 0.71 -5.28
N LYS A 41 -5.36 -0.14 -5.34
CA LYS A 41 -6.60 0.06 -4.57
C LYS A 41 -6.35 0.08 -3.06
N ARG A 42 -5.44 -0.77 -2.54
CA ARG A 42 -5.08 -0.79 -1.11
C ARG A 42 -4.33 0.49 -0.69
N ILE A 43 -3.45 1.02 -1.52
CA ILE A 43 -2.75 2.28 -1.26
C ILE A 43 -3.75 3.44 -1.22
N LEU A 44 -4.64 3.55 -2.22
CA LEU A 44 -5.69 4.57 -2.26
C LEU A 44 -6.63 4.48 -1.05
N LEU A 45 -7.05 3.26 -0.70
CA LEU A 45 -7.89 3.03 0.48
C LEU A 45 -7.19 3.48 1.76
N THR A 46 -5.92 3.13 1.93
CA THR A 46 -5.12 3.53 3.10
C THR A 46 -4.99 5.04 3.17
N LYS A 47 -4.75 5.71 2.04
CA LYS A 47 -4.67 7.18 1.93
C LYS A 47 -5.97 7.85 2.41
N GLU A 48 -7.12 7.42 1.91
CA GLU A 48 -8.40 8.01 2.29
C GLU A 48 -8.78 7.70 3.76
N LEU A 49 -8.43 6.51 4.27
CA LEU A 49 -8.63 6.16 5.67
C LEU A 49 -7.75 6.98 6.64
N ILE A 50 -6.51 7.32 6.25
CA ILE A 50 -5.62 8.17 7.04
C ILE A 50 -6.11 9.62 7.07
N LYS A 51 -6.57 10.14 5.93
CA LYS A 51 -7.14 11.50 5.83
C LYS A 51 -8.37 11.69 6.72
N LYS A 52 -9.17 10.63 6.94
CA LYS A 52 -10.41 10.64 7.74
C LYS A 52 -11.44 11.70 7.30
N THR A 53 -11.39 12.15 6.05
CA THR A 53 -12.28 13.19 5.50
C THR A 53 -13.58 12.62 4.91
N LYS A 54 -13.59 11.33 4.55
CA LYS A 54 -14.72 10.66 3.89
C LYS A 54 -15.26 9.50 4.75
N SER A 55 -16.54 9.17 4.60
CA SER A 55 -17.11 7.99 5.24
C SER A 55 -16.63 6.70 4.57
N GLN A 56 -16.64 5.57 5.29
CA GLN A 56 -16.28 4.27 4.70
C GLN A 56 -17.15 3.91 3.47
N ARG A 57 -18.41 4.37 3.46
CA ARG A 57 -19.35 4.16 2.35
C ARG A 57 -18.94 4.97 1.12
N ASP A 58 -18.48 6.20 1.30
CA ASP A 58 -18.04 7.05 0.18
C ASP A 58 -16.74 6.51 -0.42
N ILE A 59 -15.79 6.12 0.44
CA ILE A 59 -14.53 5.46 0.03
C ILE A 59 -14.81 4.18 -0.77
N SER A 60 -15.76 3.36 -0.31
CA SER A 60 -16.17 2.14 -1.01
C SER A 60 -16.67 2.42 -2.43
N LYS A 61 -17.50 3.46 -2.60
CA LYS A 61 -18.04 3.84 -3.91
C LYS A 61 -16.98 4.42 -4.85
N GLU A 62 -16.11 5.28 -4.32
CA GLU A 62 -15.10 5.99 -5.11
C GLU A 62 -13.99 5.06 -5.61
N ILE A 63 -13.51 4.14 -4.76
CA ILE A 63 -12.43 3.20 -5.09
C ILE A 63 -12.98 1.93 -5.79
N GLY A 64 -14.31 1.72 -5.76
CA GLY A 64 -14.95 0.55 -6.38
C GLY A 64 -14.65 -0.76 -5.63
N ILE A 65 -14.56 -0.70 -4.30
CA ILE A 65 -14.29 -1.86 -3.44
C ILE A 65 -15.44 -2.09 -2.46
N SER A 66 -15.63 -3.34 -2.03
CA SER A 66 -16.70 -3.67 -1.09
C SER A 66 -16.54 -2.92 0.25
N ILE A 67 -17.66 -2.53 0.87
CA ILE A 67 -17.66 -1.90 2.18
C ILE A 67 -17.03 -2.81 3.25
N CYS A 68 -17.21 -4.13 3.14
CA CYS A 68 -16.55 -5.11 4.01
C CYS A 68 -15.03 -5.04 3.94
N THR A 69 -14.47 -4.83 2.74
CA THR A 69 -13.02 -4.63 2.56
C THR A 69 -12.57 -3.33 3.21
N VAL A 70 -13.32 -2.24 3.05
CA VAL A 70 -13.03 -0.95 3.70
C VAL A 70 -13.03 -1.09 5.22
N THR A 71 -14.04 -1.74 5.80
CA THR A 71 -14.12 -1.95 7.25
C THR A 71 -12.96 -2.79 7.78
N ARG A 72 -12.60 -3.88 7.10
CA ARG A 72 -11.43 -4.71 7.48
C ARG A 72 -10.14 -3.89 7.46
N CYS A 73 -9.90 -3.12 6.40
CA CYS A 73 -8.72 -2.27 6.32
C CYS A 73 -8.73 -1.14 7.35
N SER A 74 -9.89 -0.53 7.62
CA SER A 74 -10.02 0.52 8.64
C SER A 74 -9.69 0.01 10.04
N ASN A 75 -10.10 -1.22 10.38
CA ASN A 75 -9.73 -1.82 11.66
C ASN A 75 -8.24 -2.18 11.69
N ALA A 76 -7.70 -2.82 10.65
CA ALA A 76 -6.27 -3.12 10.56
C ALA A 76 -5.39 -1.85 10.67
N LEU A 77 -5.84 -0.71 10.13
CA LEU A 77 -5.14 0.56 10.23
C LEU A 77 -5.12 1.11 11.66
N LYS A 78 -6.16 0.87 12.48
CA LYS A 78 -6.18 1.29 13.88
C LYS A 78 -5.06 0.60 14.66
N ASP A 79 -4.91 -0.71 14.45
CA ASP A 79 -3.93 -1.57 15.10
C ASP A 79 -2.52 -1.46 14.48
N CYS A 80 -2.40 -0.75 13.35
CA CYS A 80 -1.14 -0.55 12.68
C CYS A 80 -0.22 0.42 13.46
N SER A 81 1.08 0.15 13.38
CA SER A 81 2.11 0.92 14.08
C SER A 81 2.08 2.40 13.68
N THR A 82 2.42 3.28 14.63
CA THR A 82 2.55 4.72 14.37
C THR A 82 3.50 5.00 13.21
N ARG A 83 4.58 4.22 13.10
CA ARG A 83 5.57 4.35 12.03
C ARG A 83 4.97 4.15 10.63
N VAL A 84 4.05 3.19 10.45
CA VAL A 84 3.39 3.01 9.15
C VAL A 84 2.50 4.22 8.83
N LYS A 85 1.77 4.74 9.82
CA LYS A 85 0.94 5.94 9.62
C LYS A 85 1.78 7.16 9.24
N GLU A 86 2.96 7.33 9.85
CA GLU A 86 3.93 8.39 9.49
C GLU A 86 4.43 8.22 8.05
N ILE A 87 4.94 7.04 7.69
CA ILE A 87 5.46 6.75 6.35
C ILE A 87 4.39 7.07 5.29
N PHE A 88 3.16 6.58 5.47
CA PHE A 88 2.09 6.89 4.53
C PHE A 88 1.76 8.39 4.53
N SER A 89 1.67 9.04 5.69
CA SER A 89 1.36 10.46 5.76
C SER A 89 2.40 11.33 5.05
N ASP A 90 3.68 10.98 5.11
CA ASP A 90 4.75 11.75 4.48
C ASP A 90 4.79 11.54 2.97
N ASN A 91 4.53 10.31 2.49
CA ASN A 91 4.48 10.01 1.06
C ASN A 91 3.19 10.47 0.38
N ILE A 92 2.13 10.82 1.14
CA ILE A 92 0.84 11.27 0.62
C ILE A 92 0.77 12.81 0.47
N LYS A 93 1.65 13.57 1.12
CA LYS A 93 1.68 15.05 1.07
C LYS A 93 2.15 15.63 -0.28
N GLY A 94 2.54 14.78 -1.23
CA GLY A 94 3.11 15.18 -2.53
C GLY A 94 2.11 15.33 -3.68
N ASP A 95 0.80 15.14 -3.45
CA ASP A 95 -0.27 15.40 -4.44
C ASP A 95 -1.00 16.72 -4.15
#